data_AF-A0A9W7BYS9-F1
#
_entry.id   AF-A0A9W7BYS9-F1
#
_cell.length_a   1.000
_cell.length_b   1.000
_cell.length_c   1.000
_cell.angle_alpha   90.00
_cell.angle_beta   90.00
_cell.angle_gamma   90.00
#
_symmetry.space_group_name_H-M   'P 1'
#
loop_
_entity.id
_entity.type
_entity.pdbx_description
1 polymer ?
#
loop_
_entity_poly.entity_id
_entity_poly.type
_entity_poly.pdbx_seq_one_letter_code
_entity_poly.pdbx_strand_id
1 'polypeptide(L)'
;MAIVNGDYFSFAILSSVSSILTAAFISASITIEKDIDEVSRFHTPEFYGLVNLKSVPKKCTVCALVLVIAACQLASKAVSVALSSVENRTILVMYLSIDVGFALVLKVMRVDFFYWLPIESIPVRFSASLIERIVIKVITDFTACMQMRHPLELGGAYFTAVLLTTPLVSLYFGSRYLSYVEDEEAKATLSSIYSSEQVYGFLEEVKEWINERLPVWLAEKPEWFDDSFKAMILDEYVEDKAILKKIRTKDVMAIRSARRRSSLGALQIS
;
A
#
# COMPACT_ATOMS: atom_id res chain seq x y z
N MET A 1 -19.98 9.31 -13.72
CA MET A 1 -18.67 9.50 -14.38
C MET A 1 -18.19 10.94 -14.18
N ALA A 2 -18.01 11.35 -12.92
CA ALA A 2 -17.26 12.55 -12.62
C ALA A 2 -15.79 12.13 -12.62
N ILE A 3 -15.06 12.60 -13.62
CA ILE A 3 -13.63 12.44 -13.74
C ILE A 3 -13.04 12.91 -12.41
N VAL A 4 -12.46 11.99 -11.65
CA VAL A 4 -11.51 12.31 -10.58
C VAL A 4 -10.53 13.29 -11.22
N ASN A 5 -10.57 14.57 -10.84
CA ASN A 5 -9.73 15.59 -11.49
C ASN A 5 -8.31 15.04 -11.59
N GLY A 6 -7.68 15.13 -12.78
CA GLY A 6 -6.43 14.42 -13.08
C GLY A 6 -5.35 14.57 -11.99
N ASP A 7 -5.34 15.72 -11.32
CA ASP A 7 -4.48 16.00 -10.18
C ASP A 7 -4.64 14.98 -9.02
N TYR A 8 -5.88 14.68 -8.58
CA TYR A 8 -6.12 13.73 -7.48
C TYR A 8 -5.72 12.29 -7.82
N PHE A 9 -5.97 11.87 -9.06
CA PHE A 9 -5.58 10.56 -9.54
C PHE A 9 -4.04 10.42 -9.56
N SER A 10 -3.34 11.45 -10.03
CA SER A 10 -1.88 11.50 -9.98
C SER A 10 -1.35 11.42 -8.55
N PHE A 11 -1.95 12.15 -7.59
CA PHE A 11 -1.55 12.06 -6.18
C PHE A 11 -1.80 10.68 -5.56
N ALA A 12 -2.91 10.02 -5.90
CA ALA A 12 -3.23 8.68 -5.43
C ALA A 12 -2.22 7.63 -5.93
N ILE A 13 -1.81 7.72 -7.20
CA ILE A 13 -0.78 6.82 -7.75
C ILE A 13 0.58 7.12 -7.09
N LEU A 14 0.98 8.38 -6.99
CA LEU A 14 2.26 8.76 -6.39
C LEU A 14 2.39 8.29 -4.93
N SER A 15 1.33 8.49 -4.13
CA SER A 15 1.30 8.02 -2.74
C SER A 15 1.32 6.49 -2.64
N SER A 16 0.58 5.79 -3.52
CA SER A 16 0.59 4.33 -3.59
C SER A 16 1.98 3.79 -3.93
N VAL A 17 2.63 4.33 -4.97
CA VAL A 17 3.98 3.93 -5.38
C VAL A 17 5.00 4.22 -4.29
N SER A 18 4.93 5.41 -3.66
CA SER A 18 5.82 5.77 -2.55
C SER A 18 5.69 4.81 -1.36
N SER A 19 4.46 4.44 -1.00
CA SER A 19 4.19 3.47 0.07
C SER A 19 4.76 2.08 -0.27
N ILE A 20 4.51 1.61 -1.50
CA ILE A 20 5.02 0.31 -1.97
C ILE A 20 6.55 0.27 -1.90
N LEU A 21 7.22 1.30 -2.41
CA LEU A 21 8.67 1.40 -2.40
C LEU A 21 9.23 1.48 -0.98
N THR A 22 8.55 2.18 -0.07
CA THR A 22 8.98 2.30 1.32
C THR A 22 8.91 0.95 2.04
N ALA A 23 7.79 0.23 1.91
CA ALA A 23 7.64 -1.10 2.48
C ALA A 23 8.64 -2.11 1.89
N ALA A 24 8.85 -2.06 0.57
CA ALA A 24 9.84 -2.88 -0.11
C ALA A 24 11.28 -2.57 0.34
N PHE A 25 11.60 -1.29 0.53
CA PHE A 25 12.91 -0.86 1.03
C PHE A 25 13.17 -1.36 2.45
N ILE A 26 12.19 -1.29 3.35
CA ILE A 26 12.32 -1.83 4.72
C ILE A 26 12.54 -3.35 4.69
N SER A 27 11.74 -4.07 3.90
CA SER A 27 11.86 -5.53 3.74
C SER A 27 13.24 -5.94 3.19
N ALA A 28 13.74 -5.21 2.19
CA ALA A 28 15.07 -5.42 1.64
C ALA A 28 16.17 -5.10 2.67
N SER A 29 16.05 -4.00 3.41
CA SER A 29 17.04 -3.58 4.42
C SER A 29 17.18 -4.63 5.53
N ILE A 30 16.07 -5.11 6.09
CA ILE A 30 16.07 -6.21 7.08
C ILE A 30 16.79 -7.43 6.52
N THR A 31 16.53 -7.76 5.24
CA THR A 31 17.15 -8.91 4.58
C THR A 31 18.66 -8.75 4.46
N ILE A 32 19.12 -7.60 4.01
CA ILE A 32 20.53 -7.31 3.78
C ILE A 32 21.30 -7.23 5.09
N GLU A 33 20.75 -6.58 6.12
CA GLU A 33 21.38 -6.47 7.44
C GLU A 33 21.61 -7.85 8.06
N LYS A 34 20.57 -8.70 8.07
CA LYS A 34 20.70 -10.08 8.54
C LYS A 34 21.61 -10.93 7.66
N ASP A 35 21.62 -10.69 6.36
CA ASP A 35 22.51 -11.40 5.46
C ASP A 35 23.97 -11.01 5.63
N ILE A 36 24.30 -9.76 5.99
CA ILE A 36 25.67 -9.29 6.18
C ILE A 36 26.24 -9.67 7.55
N ASP A 37 25.39 -9.83 8.57
CA ASP A 37 25.79 -10.18 9.93
C ASP A 37 26.63 -11.47 10.00
N GLU A 38 27.80 -11.37 10.62
CA GLU A 38 28.77 -12.46 10.72
C GLU A 38 28.23 -13.59 11.61
N VAL A 39 27.53 -13.24 12.68
CA VAL A 39 26.96 -14.22 13.63
C VAL A 39 25.90 -15.06 12.93
N SER A 40 24.99 -14.40 12.19
CA SER A 40 23.94 -15.07 11.42
C SER A 40 24.54 -16.00 10.33
N ARG A 41 25.55 -15.54 9.58
CA ARG A 41 26.27 -16.37 8.59
C ARG A 41 26.97 -17.57 9.19
N PHE A 42 27.51 -17.43 10.40
CA PHE A 42 28.19 -18.52 11.09
C PHE A 42 27.22 -19.63 11.50
N HIS A 43 26.04 -19.25 12.03
CA HIS A 43 25.06 -20.22 12.52
C HIS A 43 24.28 -20.89 11.38
N THR A 44 23.96 -20.18 10.30
CA THR A 44 23.16 -20.71 9.18
C THR A 44 23.74 -20.31 7.81
N PRO A 45 24.90 -20.88 7.43
CA PRO A 45 25.62 -20.51 6.20
C PRO A 45 24.89 -20.91 4.91
N GLU A 46 23.95 -21.86 4.97
CA GLU A 46 23.13 -22.24 3.81
C GLU A 46 22.00 -21.23 3.55
N PHE A 47 21.60 -20.48 4.57
CA PHE A 47 20.54 -19.50 4.49
C PHE A 47 21.09 -18.10 4.21
N TYR A 48 22.09 -17.66 4.98
CA TYR A 48 22.71 -16.34 4.83
C TYR A 48 23.98 -16.40 3.97
N GLY A 49 24.31 -15.30 3.30
CA GLY A 49 25.43 -15.20 2.36
C GLY A 49 25.03 -14.87 0.92
N LEU A 50 23.80 -14.38 0.70
CA LEU A 50 23.32 -13.91 -0.60
C LEU A 50 24.20 -12.77 -1.13
N VAL A 51 24.64 -11.88 -0.25
CA VAL A 51 25.43 -10.70 -0.58
C VAL A 51 26.93 -11.02 -0.47
N ASN A 52 27.62 -10.94 -1.61
CA ASN A 52 29.08 -11.09 -1.63
C ASN A 52 29.76 -9.85 -1.02
N LEU A 53 30.46 -10.05 0.11
CA LEU A 53 31.10 -8.97 0.86
C LEU A 53 32.22 -8.25 0.10
N LYS A 54 32.81 -8.90 -0.91
CA LYS A 54 34.01 -8.40 -1.62
C LYS A 54 33.71 -7.46 -2.79
N SER A 55 32.48 -7.44 -3.30
CA SER A 55 32.16 -6.70 -4.54
C SER A 55 30.94 -5.81 -4.37
N VAL A 56 31.16 -4.50 -4.24
CA VAL A 56 30.11 -3.46 -4.16
C VAL A 56 29.03 -3.61 -5.24
N PRO A 57 29.34 -3.76 -6.55
CA PRO A 57 28.30 -3.86 -7.57
C PRO A 57 27.38 -5.07 -7.36
N LYS A 58 27.92 -6.23 -6.96
CA LYS A 58 27.11 -7.41 -6.67
C LYS A 58 26.18 -7.20 -5.48
N LYS A 59 26.62 -6.44 -4.45
CA LYS A 59 25.74 -6.07 -3.33
C LYS A 59 24.55 -5.26 -3.83
N CYS A 60 24.81 -4.19 -4.59
CA CYS A 60 23.75 -3.34 -5.14
C CYS A 60 22.78 -4.13 -6.01
N THR A 61 23.27 -5.07 -6.83
CA THR A 61 22.40 -5.95 -7.64
C THR A 61 21.49 -6.79 -6.77
N VAL A 62 22.00 -7.46 -5.74
CA VAL A 62 21.16 -8.26 -4.83
C VAL A 62 20.15 -7.38 -4.10
N CYS A 63 20.57 -6.23 -3.57
CA CYS A 63 19.67 -5.29 -2.90
C CYS A 63 18.53 -4.84 -3.83
N ALA A 64 18.86 -4.48 -5.08
CA ALA A 64 17.87 -4.06 -6.07
C ALA A 64 16.89 -5.20 -6.42
N LEU A 65 17.38 -6.44 -6.56
CA LEU A 65 16.53 -7.59 -6.84
C LEU A 65 15.55 -7.88 -5.69
N VAL A 66 16.01 -7.86 -4.43
CA VAL A 66 15.15 -8.07 -3.26
C VAL A 66 14.08 -6.99 -3.16
N LEU A 67 14.46 -5.72 -3.40
CA LEU A 67 13.54 -4.59 -3.42
C LEU A 67 12.48 -4.76 -4.52
N VAL A 68 12.89 -5.10 -5.75
CA VAL A 68 11.95 -5.31 -6.87
C VAL A 68 10.99 -6.46 -6.57
N ILE A 69 11.47 -7.58 -6.02
CA ILE A 69 10.61 -8.71 -5.62
C ILE A 69 9.58 -8.25 -4.59
N ALA A 70 10.00 -7.55 -3.53
CA ALA A 70 9.10 -7.05 -2.50
C ALA A 70 8.08 -6.04 -3.03
N ALA A 71 8.50 -5.10 -3.89
CA ALA A 71 7.62 -4.12 -4.50
C ALA A 71 6.58 -4.79 -5.43
N CYS A 72 7.02 -5.72 -6.29
CA CYS A 72 6.13 -6.47 -7.18
C CYS A 72 5.13 -7.33 -6.40
N GLN A 73 5.57 -7.98 -5.32
CA GLN A 73 4.70 -8.78 -4.47
C GLN A 73 3.63 -7.92 -3.80
N LEU A 74 4.04 -6.80 -3.19
CA LEU A 74 3.11 -5.86 -2.54
C LEU A 74 2.10 -5.29 -3.53
N ALA A 75 2.56 -4.85 -4.70
CA ALA A 75 1.70 -4.34 -5.76
C ALA A 75 0.69 -5.40 -6.23
N SER A 76 1.15 -6.62 -6.49
CA SER A 76 0.29 -7.73 -6.93
C SER A 76 -0.76 -8.08 -5.87
N LYS A 77 -0.38 -8.12 -4.59
CA LYS A 77 -1.31 -8.41 -3.49
C LYS A 77 -2.31 -7.27 -3.30
N ALA A 78 -1.87 -6.02 -3.34
CA ALA A 78 -2.72 -4.85 -3.22
C ALA A 78 -3.77 -4.79 -4.35
N VAL A 79 -3.37 -5.02 -5.60
CA VAL A 79 -4.28 -5.09 -6.75
C VAL A 79 -5.27 -6.24 -6.59
N SER A 80 -4.81 -7.44 -6.19
CA SER A 80 -5.70 -8.60 -5.96
C SER A 80 -6.77 -8.30 -4.90
N VAL A 81 -6.37 -7.68 -3.80
CA VAL A 81 -7.29 -7.29 -2.71
C VAL A 81 -8.26 -6.20 -3.17
N ALA A 82 -7.78 -5.20 -3.91
CA ALA A 82 -8.63 -4.12 -4.42
C ALA A 82 -9.65 -4.61 -5.46
N LEU A 83 -9.25 -5.48 -6.38
CA LEU A 83 -10.16 -5.99 -7.41
C LEU A 83 -11.19 -6.98 -6.85
N SER A 84 -10.79 -7.83 -5.90
CA SER A 84 -11.72 -8.74 -5.24
C SER A 84 -12.74 -8.02 -4.33
N SER A 85 -12.36 -6.89 -3.73
CA SER A 85 -13.28 -6.08 -2.92
C SER A 85 -14.36 -5.38 -3.75
N VAL A 86 -14.02 -5.04 -5.00
CA VAL A 86 -14.94 -4.40 -5.95
C VAL A 86 -16.01 -5.37 -6.47
N GLU A 87 -15.66 -6.63 -6.70
CA GLU A 87 -16.63 -7.62 -7.19
C GLU A 87 -17.65 -8.01 -6.11
N ASN A 88 -17.17 -8.49 -4.95
CA ASN A 88 -18.03 -8.84 -3.82
C ASN A 88 -17.21 -9.01 -2.53
N ARG A 89 -17.72 -8.50 -1.41
CA ARG A 89 -17.13 -8.71 -0.08
C ARG A 89 -16.92 -10.19 0.25
N THR A 90 -17.83 -11.07 -0.19
CA THR A 90 -17.70 -12.52 0.05
C THR A 90 -16.50 -13.10 -0.68
N ILE A 91 -16.22 -12.67 -1.92
CA ILE A 91 -15.06 -13.13 -2.70
C ILE A 91 -13.76 -12.68 -2.04
N LEU A 92 -13.69 -11.43 -1.57
CA LEU A 92 -12.54 -10.93 -0.81
C LEU A 92 -12.27 -11.77 0.45
N VAL A 93 -13.30 -12.03 1.26
CA VAL A 93 -13.16 -12.82 2.49
C VAL A 93 -12.74 -14.25 2.16
N MET A 94 -13.31 -14.87 1.13
CA MET A 94 -12.90 -16.20 0.66
C MET A 94 -11.44 -16.21 0.21
N TYR A 95 -11.01 -15.24 -0.60
CA TYR A 95 -9.62 -15.14 -1.07
C TYR A 95 -8.62 -15.06 0.09
N LEU A 96 -8.84 -14.14 1.04
CA LEU A 96 -7.96 -13.96 2.20
C LEU A 96 -7.98 -15.17 3.14
N SER A 97 -9.17 -15.71 3.41
CA SER A 97 -9.34 -16.84 4.34
C SER A 97 -8.78 -18.15 3.80
N ILE A 98 -8.91 -18.42 2.50
CA ILE A 98 -8.35 -19.62 1.86
C ILE A 98 -6.82 -19.58 1.90
N ASP A 99 -6.21 -18.44 1.58
CA ASP A 99 -4.76 -18.29 1.53
C ASP A 99 -4.12 -18.44 2.93
N VAL A 100 -4.69 -17.78 3.94
CA VAL A 100 -4.27 -17.94 5.34
C VAL A 100 -4.58 -19.34 5.87
N GLY A 101 -5.79 -19.84 5.61
CA GLY A 101 -6.24 -21.16 6.05
C GLY A 101 -5.36 -22.28 5.51
N PHE A 102 -4.97 -22.21 4.24
CA PHE A 102 -4.05 -23.17 3.63
C PHE A 102 -2.68 -23.16 4.31
N ALA A 103 -2.12 -21.98 4.62
CA ALA A 103 -0.87 -21.87 5.37
C ALA A 103 -0.96 -22.52 6.77
N LEU A 104 -2.08 -22.30 7.48
CA LEU A 104 -2.31 -22.88 8.80
C LEU A 104 -2.46 -24.41 8.73
N VAL A 105 -3.23 -24.92 7.76
CA VAL A 105 -3.39 -26.36 7.54
C VAL A 105 -2.03 -27.03 7.27
N LEU A 106 -1.19 -26.42 6.43
CA LEU A 106 0.17 -26.94 6.18
C LEU A 106 1.01 -27.01 7.47
N LYS A 107 0.86 -26.06 8.40
CA LYS A 107 1.55 -26.09 9.69
C LYS A 107 1.02 -27.17 10.63
N VAL A 108 -0.29 -27.38 10.66
CA VAL A 108 -0.91 -28.48 11.42
C VAL A 108 -0.45 -29.84 10.88
N MET A 109 -0.45 -30.03 9.55
CA MET A 109 -0.02 -31.27 8.90
C MET A 109 1.46 -31.59 9.14
N ARG A 110 2.31 -30.56 9.31
CA ARG A 110 3.74 -30.70 9.64
C ARG A 110 4.00 -30.86 11.14
N VAL A 111 2.97 -30.85 11.98
CA VAL A 111 3.09 -30.92 13.46
C VAL A 111 3.95 -29.76 14.01
N ASP A 112 3.98 -28.64 13.29
CA ASP A 112 4.76 -27.43 13.61
C ASP A 112 3.82 -26.25 13.86
N PHE A 113 2.63 -26.52 14.40
CA PHE A 113 1.65 -25.46 14.63
C PHE A 113 2.04 -24.58 15.83
N PHE A 114 2.59 -25.15 16.90
CA PHE A 114 2.90 -24.43 18.14
C PHE A 114 4.25 -23.69 18.07
N TYR A 115 4.23 -22.39 18.32
CA TYR A 115 5.41 -21.53 18.37
C TYR A 115 6.32 -21.86 19.56
N TRP A 116 7.58 -21.43 19.52
CA TRP A 116 8.62 -21.85 20.49
C TRP A 116 8.44 -21.30 21.90
N LEU A 117 7.48 -20.38 22.12
CA LEU A 117 7.29 -19.72 23.42
C LEU A 117 6.88 -20.73 24.50
N PRO A 118 7.61 -20.78 25.64
CA PRO A 118 7.30 -21.69 26.74
C PRO A 118 6.09 -21.19 27.53
N ILE A 119 4.89 -21.56 27.08
CA ILE A 119 3.62 -21.24 27.72
C ILE A 119 3.01 -22.54 28.25
N GLU A 120 2.80 -22.61 29.56
CA GLU A 120 2.27 -23.81 30.23
C GLU A 120 0.78 -24.04 29.94
N SER A 121 0.00 -22.96 29.83
CA SER A 121 -1.43 -23.06 29.53
C SER A 121 -1.69 -23.36 28.06
N ILE A 122 -2.23 -24.55 27.77
CA ILE A 122 -2.60 -25.04 26.44
C ILE A 122 -3.46 -24.05 25.63
N PRO A 123 -4.56 -23.46 26.15
CA PRO A 123 -5.38 -22.55 25.35
C PRO A 123 -4.64 -21.28 24.94
N VAL A 124 -3.86 -20.69 25.86
CA VAL A 124 -3.05 -19.49 25.56
C VAL A 124 -1.96 -19.81 24.54
N ARG A 125 -1.31 -20.98 24.69
CA ARG A 125 -0.28 -21.43 23.75
C ARG A 125 -0.85 -21.59 22.34
N PHE A 126 -2.06 -22.15 22.22
CA PHE A 126 -2.74 -22.27 20.92
C PHE A 126 -3.06 -20.89 20.33
N SER A 127 -3.69 -20.00 21.10
CA SER A 127 -4.07 -18.66 20.63
C SER A 127 -2.86 -17.82 20.23
N ALA A 128 -1.80 -17.81 21.05
CA ALA A 128 -0.57 -17.08 20.74
C ALA A 128 0.05 -17.59 19.43
N SER A 129 0.10 -18.91 19.25
CA SER A 129 0.64 -19.49 18.02
C SER A 129 -0.21 -19.17 16.79
N LEU A 130 -1.53 -19.25 16.90
CA LEU A 130 -2.43 -18.92 15.80
C LEU A 130 -2.23 -17.47 15.34
N ILE A 131 -2.19 -16.53 16.28
CA ILE A 131 -1.98 -15.10 15.99
C ILE A 131 -0.63 -14.91 15.29
N GLU A 132 0.44 -15.47 15.84
CA GLU A 132 1.78 -15.33 15.28
C GLU A 132 1.85 -15.88 13.84
N ARG A 133 1.28 -17.07 13.58
CA ARG A 133 1.24 -17.66 12.23
C ARG A 133 0.45 -16.79 11.24
N ILE A 134 -0.65 -16.18 11.67
CA ILE A 134 -1.42 -15.24 10.84
C ILE A 134 -0.60 -13.98 10.56
N VAL A 135 0.07 -13.41 11.57
CA VAL A 135 0.92 -12.22 11.42
C VAL A 135 2.06 -12.48 10.44
N ILE A 136 2.80 -13.58 10.60
CA ILE A 136 3.88 -13.98 9.69
C ILE A 136 3.36 -14.15 8.27
N LYS A 137 2.18 -14.76 8.09
CA LYS A 137 1.55 -14.94 6.78
C LYS A 137 1.21 -13.59 6.14
N VAL A 138 0.57 -12.69 6.88
CA VAL A 138 0.24 -11.34 6.41
C VAL A 138 1.50 -10.56 6.03
N ILE A 139 2.53 -10.57 6.88
CA ILE A 139 3.82 -9.93 6.57
C ILE A 139 4.39 -10.50 5.28
N THR A 140 4.40 -11.84 5.12
CA THR A 140 4.98 -12.47 3.92
C THR A 140 4.20 -12.10 2.66
N ASP A 141 2.88 -12.11 2.72
CA ASP A 141 2.03 -11.84 1.55
C ASP A 141 2.18 -10.43 1.00
N PHE A 142 2.30 -9.46 1.90
CA PHE A 142 2.39 -8.05 1.52
C PHE A 142 3.83 -7.59 1.32
N THR A 143 4.82 -8.10 2.05
CA THR A 143 6.18 -7.53 2.02
C THR A 143 7.23 -8.40 1.34
N ALA A 144 6.89 -9.65 1.01
CA ALA A 144 7.84 -10.65 0.51
C ALA A 144 9.11 -10.79 1.36
N CYS A 145 9.04 -10.51 2.67
CA CYS A 145 10.23 -10.47 3.51
C CYS A 145 10.98 -11.81 3.46
N MET A 146 12.19 -11.79 2.89
CA MET A 146 12.94 -13.02 2.61
C MET A 146 13.32 -13.79 3.86
N GLN A 147 13.31 -13.16 5.04
CA GLN A 147 13.54 -13.85 6.32
C GLN A 147 12.47 -14.92 6.57
N MET A 148 11.23 -14.72 6.10
CA MET A 148 10.12 -15.64 6.32
C MET A 148 10.23 -16.96 5.53
N ARG A 149 11.21 -17.06 4.61
CA ARG A 149 11.53 -18.32 3.91
C ARG A 149 12.18 -19.36 4.83
N HIS A 150 12.55 -18.98 6.05
CA HIS A 150 13.14 -19.89 7.03
C HIS A 150 12.18 -21.06 7.34
N PRO A 151 12.65 -22.31 7.49
CA PRO A 151 11.80 -23.48 7.73
C PRO A 151 10.85 -23.36 8.93
N LEU A 152 11.31 -22.71 10.00
CA LEU A 152 10.52 -22.48 11.21
C LEU A 152 9.35 -21.49 10.98
N GLU A 153 9.49 -20.60 9.98
CA GLU A 153 8.49 -19.59 9.63
C GLU A 153 7.51 -20.12 8.58
N LEU A 154 7.60 -19.74 7.31
CA LEU A 154 6.76 -20.30 6.23
C LEU A 154 7.40 -21.51 5.54
N GLY A 155 8.74 -21.54 5.52
CA GLY A 155 9.55 -22.48 4.74
C GLY A 155 9.69 -22.08 3.27
N GLY A 156 10.87 -22.36 2.70
CA GLY A 156 11.28 -21.85 1.40
C GLY A 156 10.38 -22.28 0.23
N ALA A 157 9.92 -23.54 0.21
CA ALA A 157 9.07 -24.03 -0.88
C ALA A 157 7.71 -23.30 -0.92
N TYR A 158 7.09 -23.10 0.24
CA TYR A 158 5.80 -22.40 0.33
C TYR A 158 5.97 -20.89 0.08
N PHE A 159 7.05 -20.28 0.60
CA PHE A 159 7.41 -18.90 0.28
C PHE A 159 7.55 -18.66 -1.23
N THR A 160 8.29 -19.52 -1.94
CA THR A 160 8.44 -19.41 -3.40
C THR A 160 7.10 -19.64 -4.12
N ALA A 161 6.27 -20.57 -3.64
CA ALA A 161 4.92 -20.75 -4.19
C ALA A 161 4.09 -19.47 -4.07
N VAL A 162 4.12 -18.78 -2.91
CA VAL A 162 3.42 -17.50 -2.70
C VAL A 162 3.91 -16.41 -3.67
N LEU A 163 5.22 -16.31 -3.88
CA LEU A 163 5.79 -15.36 -4.85
C LEU A 163 5.32 -15.61 -6.29
N LEU A 164 5.06 -16.87 -6.65
CA LEU A 164 4.60 -17.24 -7.99
C LEU A 164 3.08 -17.12 -8.13
N THR A 165 2.33 -17.54 -7.12
CA THR A 165 0.86 -17.55 -7.18
C THR A 165 0.27 -16.16 -7.04
N THR A 166 0.91 -15.26 -6.29
CA THR A 166 0.34 -13.92 -6.05
C THR A 166 0.18 -13.09 -7.34
N PRO A 167 1.19 -12.97 -8.21
CA PRO A 167 1.01 -12.29 -9.50
C PRO A 167 -0.02 -12.99 -10.40
N LEU A 168 -0.08 -14.31 -10.41
CA LEU A 168 -1.07 -15.07 -11.19
C LEU A 168 -2.49 -14.80 -10.72
N VAL A 169 -2.71 -14.76 -9.41
CA VAL A 169 -4.01 -14.40 -8.82
C VAL A 169 -4.36 -12.94 -9.14
N SER A 170 -3.38 -12.04 -9.12
CA SER A 170 -3.59 -10.65 -9.53
C SER A 170 -4.02 -10.54 -10.99
N LEU A 171 -3.42 -11.32 -11.90
CA LEU A 171 -3.81 -11.38 -13.30
C LEU A 171 -5.22 -11.98 -13.48
N TYR A 172 -5.56 -13.02 -12.72
CA TYR A 172 -6.89 -13.63 -12.71
C TYR A 172 -7.99 -12.64 -12.27
N PHE A 173 -7.77 -11.92 -11.18
CA PHE A 173 -8.71 -10.88 -10.76
C PHE A 173 -8.74 -9.70 -11.74
N GLY A 174 -7.60 -9.37 -12.36
CA GLY A 174 -7.53 -8.40 -13.46
C GLY A 174 -8.42 -8.80 -14.65
N SER A 175 -8.34 -10.05 -15.10
CA SER A 175 -9.17 -10.53 -16.21
C SER A 175 -10.65 -10.59 -15.84
N ARG A 176 -10.98 -10.99 -14.60
CA ARG A 176 -12.36 -10.96 -14.10
C ARG A 176 -12.90 -9.54 -14.04
N TYR A 177 -12.09 -8.59 -13.56
CA TYR A 177 -12.48 -7.18 -13.51
C TYR A 177 -12.77 -6.60 -14.90
N LEU A 178 -11.95 -6.91 -15.91
CA LEU A 178 -12.21 -6.48 -17.29
C LEU A 178 -13.56 -7.02 -17.81
N SER A 179 -13.87 -8.30 -17.56
CA SER A 179 -15.18 -8.85 -17.90
C SER A 179 -16.33 -8.26 -17.07
N TYR A 180 -16.05 -7.87 -15.83
CA TYR A 180 -17.02 -7.25 -14.93
C TYR A 180 -17.38 -5.83 -15.40
N VAL A 181 -16.40 -5.04 -15.85
CA VAL A 181 -16.63 -3.66 -16.33
C VAL A 181 -17.45 -3.61 -17.62
N GLU A 182 -17.49 -4.68 -18.41
CA GLU A 182 -18.32 -4.74 -19.62
C GLU A 182 -19.82 -4.85 -19.31
N ASP A 183 -20.18 -5.40 -18.14
CA ASP A 183 -21.56 -5.59 -17.69
C ASP A 183 -22.20 -4.28 -17.21
N GLU A 184 -23.40 -3.96 -17.70
CA GLU A 184 -24.16 -2.76 -17.36
C GLU A 184 -24.55 -2.71 -15.86
N GLU A 185 -24.90 -3.85 -15.27
CA GLU A 185 -25.29 -3.93 -13.85
C GLU A 185 -24.07 -3.71 -12.93
N ALA A 186 -22.94 -4.27 -13.34
CA ALA A 186 -21.65 -4.05 -12.70
C ALA A 186 -21.20 -2.59 -12.80
N LYS A 187 -21.35 -1.93 -13.96
CA LYS A 187 -21.07 -0.49 -14.10
C LYS A 187 -21.93 0.38 -13.17
N ALA A 188 -23.20 0.04 -13.00
CA ALA A 188 -24.08 0.74 -12.07
C ALA A 188 -23.61 0.57 -10.61
N THR A 189 -23.17 -0.64 -10.25
CA THR A 189 -22.59 -0.95 -8.93
C THR A 189 -21.25 -0.25 -8.71
N LEU A 190 -20.36 -0.25 -9.70
CA LEU A 190 -19.12 0.52 -9.65
C LEU A 190 -19.41 2.00 -9.45
N SER A 191 -20.33 2.56 -10.24
CA SER A 191 -20.74 3.96 -10.11
C SER A 191 -21.32 4.26 -8.73
N SER A 192 -22.05 3.32 -8.10
CA SER A 192 -22.57 3.50 -6.76
C SER A 192 -21.46 3.45 -5.71
N ILE A 193 -20.49 2.53 -5.82
CA ILE A 193 -19.30 2.45 -4.95
C ILE A 193 -18.47 3.73 -5.05
N TYR A 194 -18.17 4.20 -6.25
CA TYR A 194 -17.44 5.47 -6.45
C TYR A 194 -18.26 6.69 -6.01
N SER A 195 -19.60 6.60 -5.96
CA SER A 195 -20.46 7.64 -5.39
C SER A 195 -20.63 7.54 -3.88
N SER A 196 -20.34 6.37 -3.29
CA SER A 196 -20.56 6.11 -1.87
C SER A 196 -19.45 6.73 -1.02
N GLU A 197 -19.77 7.86 -0.41
CA GLU A 197 -19.49 8.31 0.97
C GLU A 197 -18.07 8.22 1.56
N GLN A 198 -17.17 7.28 1.21
CA GLN A 198 -15.81 7.21 1.79
C GLN A 198 -14.87 8.31 1.26
N VAL A 199 -15.02 8.72 0.00
CA VAL A 199 -14.29 9.89 -0.52
C VAL A 199 -14.93 11.18 -0.02
N TYR A 200 -16.25 11.22 0.15
CA TYR A 200 -16.97 12.43 0.58
C TYR A 200 -16.89 12.70 2.09
N GLY A 201 -16.82 11.68 2.96
CA GLY A 201 -16.70 11.87 4.40
C GLY A 201 -15.41 12.60 4.79
N PHE A 202 -14.27 12.19 4.22
CA PHE A 202 -13.00 12.91 4.42
C PHE A 202 -13.06 14.32 3.83
N LEU A 203 -13.74 14.51 2.69
CA LEU A 203 -13.89 15.83 2.08
C LEU A 203 -14.73 16.75 2.96
N GLU A 204 -15.82 16.27 3.56
CA GLU A 204 -16.62 17.05 4.51
C GLU A 204 -15.84 17.36 5.79
N GLU A 205 -15.10 16.41 6.38
CA GLU A 205 -14.23 16.69 7.53
C GLU A 205 -13.16 17.75 7.21
N VAL A 206 -12.52 17.67 6.04
CA VAL A 206 -11.54 18.66 5.60
C VAL A 206 -12.20 20.02 5.32
N LYS A 207 -13.41 20.04 4.74
CA LYS A 207 -14.19 21.27 4.55
C LYS A 207 -14.48 21.92 5.89
N GLU A 208 -15.01 21.17 6.85
CA GLU A 208 -15.31 21.67 8.20
C GLU A 208 -14.03 22.22 8.85
N TRP A 209 -12.95 21.46 8.85
CA TRP A 209 -11.67 21.88 9.42
C TRP A 209 -11.10 23.14 8.76
N ILE A 210 -11.16 23.24 7.42
CA ILE A 210 -10.75 24.44 6.70
C ILE A 210 -11.60 25.62 7.15
N ASN A 211 -12.93 25.52 7.14
CA ASN A 211 -13.81 26.64 7.48
C ASN A 211 -13.68 27.09 8.95
N GLU A 212 -13.37 26.19 9.88
CA GLU A 212 -13.07 26.54 11.28
C GLU A 212 -11.75 27.29 11.44
N ARG A 213 -10.71 26.88 10.70
CA ARG A 213 -9.34 27.38 10.90
C ARG A 213 -8.98 28.57 10.04
N LEU A 214 -9.59 28.70 8.87
CA LEU A 214 -9.29 29.76 7.91
C LEU A 214 -9.49 31.19 8.47
N PRO A 215 -10.51 31.49 9.30
CA PRO A 215 -10.63 32.79 9.97
C PRO A 215 -9.47 33.07 10.92
N VAL A 216 -9.00 32.05 11.64
CA VAL A 216 -7.88 32.14 12.59
C VAL A 216 -6.59 32.43 11.85
N TRP A 217 -6.29 31.70 10.76
CA TRP A 217 -5.07 31.93 9.97
C TRP A 217 -5.05 33.28 9.27
N LEU A 218 -6.21 33.80 8.87
CA LEU A 218 -6.31 35.16 8.32
C LEU A 218 -6.03 36.25 9.36
N ALA A 219 -6.31 35.98 10.63
CA ALA A 219 -6.02 36.88 11.74
C ALA A 219 -4.56 36.77 12.20
N GLU A 220 -4.08 35.54 12.45
CA GLU A 220 -2.73 35.28 12.97
C GLU A 220 -1.64 35.42 11.92
N LYS A 221 -1.95 35.19 10.63
CA LYS A 221 -1.02 35.21 9.49
C LYS A 221 0.30 34.47 9.76
N PRO A 222 0.24 33.16 10.04
CA PRO A 222 1.45 32.38 10.28
C PRO A 222 2.33 32.32 9.01
N GLU A 223 3.65 32.14 9.18
CA GLU A 223 4.63 32.23 8.07
C GLU A 223 4.36 31.26 6.91
N TRP A 224 3.77 30.10 7.20
CA TRP A 224 3.42 29.09 6.20
C TRP A 224 2.12 29.41 5.43
N PHE A 225 1.29 30.36 5.90
CA PHE A 225 0.03 30.75 5.25
C PHE A 225 0.27 31.83 4.17
N ASP A 226 1.16 31.50 3.25
CA ASP A 226 1.57 32.35 2.13
C ASP A 226 0.64 32.23 0.93
N ASP A 227 0.95 32.97 -0.14
CA ASP A 227 0.13 32.96 -1.35
C ASP A 227 0.20 31.62 -2.13
N SER A 228 1.26 30.83 -1.90
CA SER A 228 1.42 29.48 -2.47
C SER A 228 0.45 28.48 -1.82
N PHE A 229 0.33 28.52 -0.49
CA PHE A 229 -0.62 27.71 0.27
C PHE A 229 -2.06 28.12 -0.05
N LYS A 230 -2.35 29.43 -0.04
CA LYS A 230 -3.67 29.97 -0.41
C LYS A 230 -4.09 29.52 -1.81
N ALA A 231 -3.15 29.42 -2.75
CA ALA A 231 -3.40 28.92 -4.10
C ALA A 231 -3.78 27.44 -4.16
N MET A 232 -3.41 26.64 -3.16
CA MET A 232 -3.69 25.19 -3.07
C MET A 232 -5.11 24.88 -2.57
N ILE A 233 -5.66 25.70 -1.68
CA ILE A 233 -7.05 25.56 -1.21
C ILE A 233 -8.01 25.67 -2.40
N LEU A 234 -8.87 24.68 -2.65
CA LEU A 234 -9.87 24.77 -3.72
C LEU A 234 -11.08 25.59 -3.27
N ASP A 235 -11.76 26.20 -4.25
CA ASP A 235 -12.87 27.13 -3.97
C ASP A 235 -14.08 26.40 -3.35
N GLU A 236 -14.21 25.11 -3.64
CA GLU A 236 -15.24 24.21 -3.10
C GLU A 236 -15.08 23.89 -1.61
N TYR A 237 -13.92 24.17 -1.01
CA TYR A 237 -13.69 23.92 0.42
C TYR A 237 -14.01 25.11 1.32
N VAL A 238 -14.30 26.28 0.75
CA VAL A 238 -14.55 27.51 1.52
C VAL A 238 -16.00 27.92 1.36
N GLU A 239 -16.77 27.84 2.45
CA GLU A 239 -18.20 28.16 2.43
C GLU A 239 -18.45 29.67 2.40
N ASP A 240 -17.66 30.44 3.15
CA ASP A 240 -17.80 31.88 3.22
C ASP A 240 -17.16 32.57 1.99
N LYS A 241 -18.02 33.05 1.10
CA LYS A 241 -17.64 33.80 -0.10
C LYS A 241 -16.83 35.07 0.21
N ALA A 242 -17.02 35.68 1.37
CA ALA A 242 -16.25 36.86 1.77
C ALA A 242 -14.81 36.49 2.14
N ILE A 243 -14.62 35.37 2.85
CA ILE A 243 -13.29 34.81 3.15
C ILE A 243 -12.60 34.34 1.86
N LEU A 244 -13.34 33.66 0.99
CA LEU A 244 -12.83 33.25 -0.31
C LEU A 244 -12.29 34.44 -1.12
N LYS A 245 -13.05 35.55 -1.17
CA LYS A 245 -12.61 36.78 -1.84
C LYS A 245 -11.35 37.40 -1.21
N LYS A 246 -11.19 37.30 0.11
CA LYS A 246 -9.98 37.79 0.82
C LYS A 246 -8.74 36.96 0.49
N ILE A 247 -8.90 35.65 0.32
CA ILE A 247 -7.80 34.72 0.02
C ILE A 247 -7.42 34.77 -1.46
N ARG A 248 -8.38 35.04 -2.34
CA ARG A 248 -8.18 35.12 -3.80
C ARG A 248 -7.68 36.50 -4.23
N THR A 249 -6.48 36.85 -3.78
CA THR A 249 -5.76 38.03 -4.26
C THR A 249 -5.28 37.84 -5.70
N LYS A 250 -4.89 38.94 -6.36
CA LYS A 250 -4.37 38.89 -7.75
C LYS A 250 -3.17 37.95 -7.88
N ASP A 251 -2.28 37.96 -6.89
CA ASP A 251 -1.05 37.16 -6.89
C ASP A 251 -1.36 35.66 -6.75
N VAL A 252 -2.28 35.29 -5.85
CA VAL A 252 -2.77 33.91 -5.69
C VAL A 252 -3.41 33.38 -6.97
N MET A 253 -4.20 34.22 -7.65
CA MET A 253 -4.84 33.86 -8.92
C MET A 253 -3.82 33.73 -10.05
N ALA A 254 -2.77 34.54 -10.06
CA ALA A 254 -1.67 34.40 -11.01
C ALA A 254 -0.95 33.05 -10.81
N ILE A 255 -0.66 32.64 -9.57
CA ILE A 255 -0.06 31.34 -9.25
C ILE A 255 -0.94 30.18 -9.72
N ARG A 256 -2.26 30.19 -9.44
CA ARG A 256 -3.19 29.16 -9.91
C ARG A 256 -3.24 29.08 -11.44
N SER A 257 -3.25 30.23 -12.12
CA SER A 257 -3.24 30.29 -13.58
C SER A 257 -1.94 29.75 -14.20
N ALA A 258 -0.81 29.95 -13.53
CA ALA A 258 0.48 29.42 -13.94
C ALA A 258 0.50 27.88 -13.78
N ARG A 259 0.07 27.36 -12.62
CA ARG A 259 -0.05 25.91 -12.36
C ARG A 259 -0.94 25.21 -13.40
N ARG A 260 -2.10 25.77 -13.73
CA ARG A 260 -3.00 25.22 -14.77
C ARG A 260 -2.38 25.20 -16.16
N ARG A 261 -1.57 26.21 -16.51
CA ARG A 261 -0.88 26.25 -17.81
C ARG A 261 0.23 25.20 -17.88
N SER A 262 0.93 24.95 -16.77
CA SER A 262 1.94 23.90 -16.68
C SER A 262 1.35 22.49 -16.77
N SER A 263 0.16 22.24 -16.22
CA SER A 263 -0.51 20.93 -16.33
C SER A 263 -1.09 20.68 -17.74
N LEU A 264 -1.61 21.71 -18.40
CA LEU A 264 -2.08 21.61 -19.80
C LEU A 264 -0.93 21.47 -20.81
N GLY A 265 0.21 22.13 -20.57
CA GLY A 265 1.41 21.98 -21.40
C GLY A 265 1.99 20.56 -21.38
N ALA A 266 1.85 19.83 -20.26
CA ALA A 266 2.25 18.43 -20.16
C ALA A 266 1.36 17.47 -20.97
N LEU A 267 0.13 17.88 -21.29
CA LEU A 267 -0.82 17.10 -22.12
C LEU A 267 -0.70 17.38 -23.62
N GLN A 268 0.02 18.42 -24.04
CA GLN A 268 0.26 18.74 -25.46
C GLN A 268 1.58 18.16 -26.01
N ILE A 269 2.36 17.43 -25.20
CA ILE A 269 3.63 16.78 -25.59
C ILE A 269 3.51 15.24 -25.53
N SER A 270 2.30 14.70 -25.70
CA SER A 270 2.07 13.26 -25.91
C SER A 270 1.41 13.00 -27.25
#